data_AF-A0AA37SBK4-F1
#
_entry.id   AF-A0AA37SBK4-F1
#
_cell.length_a   1.000
_cell.length_b   1.000
_cell.length_c   1.000
_cell.angle_alpha   90.00
_cell.angle_beta   90.00
_cell.angle_gamma   90.00
#
_symmetry.space_group_name_H-M   'P 1'
#
loop_
_entity.id
_entity.type
_entity.pdbx_description
1 polymer ?
#
loop_
_entity_poly.entity_id
_entity_poly.type
_entity_poly.pdbx_seq_one_letter_code
_entity_poly.pdbx_strand_id
1 'polypeptide(L)'
;MSFWGHACAVYGKSGVEAVLLKLQDHYGLVINHLLMAVYLANKGQTISWRPLLTQERDSQVLAKLVAPVRNFRRDAKSGVSESTYQALKSVELSLERVHIAWLEQQSSMGLAALEGASLNENLAQVLADYLKAATSLGVVSIDVDDSDFSLAMNEFISTVTS
;
A
#
# COMPACT_ATOMS: atom_id res chain seq x y z
N MET A 1 -5.92 8.28 16.76
CA MET A 1 -5.39 8.83 15.49
C MET A 1 -6.17 8.18 14.35
N SER A 2 -6.56 8.92 13.31
CA SER A 2 -7.19 8.34 12.11
C SER A 2 -6.16 7.60 11.26
N PHE A 3 -6.61 6.71 10.37
CA PHE A 3 -5.71 6.01 9.46
C PHE A 3 -4.96 6.98 8.55
N TRP A 4 -5.63 8.02 8.03
CA TRP A 4 -4.97 9.07 7.24
C TRP A 4 -3.86 9.79 8.03
N GLY A 5 -4.15 10.20 9.27
CA GLY A 5 -3.14 10.85 10.11
C GLY A 5 -1.94 9.94 10.39
N HIS A 6 -2.19 8.64 10.56
CA HIS A 6 -1.16 7.64 10.72
C HIS A 6 -0.32 7.46 9.44
N ALA A 7 -0.96 7.32 8.29
CA ALA A 7 -0.29 7.20 7.00
C ALA A 7 0.66 8.39 6.74
N CYS A 8 0.19 9.62 6.99
CA CYS A 8 1.04 10.81 6.90
C CYS A 8 2.23 10.77 7.88
N ALA A 9 2.00 10.33 9.12
CA ALA A 9 3.05 10.25 10.13
C ALA A 9 4.12 9.22 9.76
N VAL A 10 3.72 8.04 9.27
CA VAL A 10 4.63 7.00 8.79
C VAL A 10 5.40 7.48 7.56
N TYR A 11 4.73 8.06 6.58
CA TYR A 11 5.37 8.57 5.37
C TYR A 11 6.37 9.70 5.65
N GLY A 12 6.11 10.51 6.69
CA GLY A 12 7.00 11.59 7.13
C GLY A 12 8.24 11.12 7.89
N LYS A 13 8.38 9.83 8.24
CA LYS A 13 9.61 9.29 8.85
C LYS A 13 10.74 9.29 7.83
N SER A 14 11.95 9.60 8.28
CA SER A 14 13.15 9.59 7.43
C SER A 14 13.35 8.20 6.82
N GLY A 15 13.59 8.13 5.50
CA GLY A 15 13.80 6.88 4.76
C GLY A 15 12.53 6.16 4.29
N VAL A 16 11.37 6.36 4.95
CA VAL A 16 10.14 5.61 4.61
C VAL A 16 9.66 5.91 3.19
N GLU A 17 9.63 7.17 2.78
CA GLU A 17 9.20 7.55 1.43
C GLU A 17 10.02 6.83 0.35
N ALA A 18 11.35 6.81 0.48
CA ALA A 18 12.23 6.19 -0.50
C ALA A 18 11.97 4.68 -0.62
N VAL A 19 11.79 3.99 0.51
CA VAL A 19 11.52 2.55 0.53
C VAL A 19 10.13 2.23 -0.03
N LEU A 20 9.10 2.99 0.35
CA LEU A 20 7.75 2.80 -0.17
C LEU A 20 7.69 3.06 -1.69
N LEU A 21 8.39 4.08 -2.19
CA LEU A 21 8.51 4.32 -3.63
C LEU A 21 9.22 3.15 -4.33
N LYS A 22 10.29 2.61 -3.75
CA LYS A 22 10.96 1.42 -4.30
C LYS A 22 10.00 0.23 -4.37
N LEU A 23 9.26 -0.03 -3.29
CA LEU A 23 8.26 -1.11 -3.19
C LEU A 23 7.11 -0.94 -4.18
N GLN A 24 6.65 0.29 -4.39
CA GLN A 24 5.62 0.63 -5.37
C GLN A 24 6.11 0.46 -6.81
N ASP A 25 7.24 1.06 -7.14
CA ASP A 25 7.68 1.20 -8.53
C ASP A 25 8.27 -0.09 -9.09
N HIS A 26 9.04 -0.85 -8.28
CA HIS A 26 9.71 -2.07 -8.74
C HIS A 26 8.85 -3.32 -8.56
N TYR A 27 8.04 -3.37 -7.49
CA TYR A 27 7.26 -4.57 -7.14
C TYR A 27 5.74 -4.37 -7.27
N GLY A 28 5.30 -3.17 -7.69
CA GLY A 28 3.88 -2.91 -7.91
C GLY A 28 3.04 -2.97 -6.64
N LEU A 29 3.64 -2.84 -5.46
CA LEU A 29 2.89 -2.93 -4.20
C LEU A 29 1.94 -1.74 -4.01
N VAL A 30 0.77 -2.03 -3.44
CA VAL A 30 -0.20 -1.03 -3.05
C VAL A 30 0.18 -0.50 -1.67
N ILE A 31 0.81 0.68 -1.64
CA ILE A 31 1.36 1.30 -0.44
C ILE A 31 0.31 1.48 0.67
N ASN A 32 -0.94 1.82 0.32
CA ASN A 32 -2.01 1.94 1.29
C ASN A 32 -2.30 0.64 2.07
N HIS A 33 -2.08 -0.53 1.48
CA HIS A 33 -2.22 -1.81 2.19
C HIS A 33 -1.09 -2.01 3.21
N LEU A 34 0.15 -1.68 2.84
CA LEU A 34 1.29 -1.73 3.76
C LEU A 34 1.08 -0.78 4.94
N LEU A 35 0.66 0.45 4.66
CA LEU A 35 0.38 1.45 5.70
C LEU A 35 -0.78 1.02 6.61
N MET A 36 -1.81 0.37 6.08
CA MET A 36 -2.91 -0.16 6.88
C MET A 36 -2.46 -1.31 7.77
N ALA A 37 -1.58 -2.20 7.30
CA ALA A 37 -0.99 -3.24 8.15
C ALA A 37 -0.19 -2.69 9.32
N VAL A 38 0.61 -1.63 9.08
CA VAL A 38 1.32 -0.91 10.15
C VAL A 38 0.35 -0.28 11.13
N TYR A 39 -0.70 0.38 10.63
CA TYR A 39 -1.72 1.02 11.47
C TYR A 39 -2.43 0.03 12.39
N LEU A 40 -2.81 -1.14 11.87
CA LEU A 40 -3.48 -2.19 12.64
C LEU A 40 -2.52 -2.84 13.64
N ALA A 41 -1.27 -3.09 13.25
CA ALA A 41 -0.26 -3.64 14.16
C ALA A 41 -0.02 -2.74 15.38
N ASN A 42 0.04 -1.42 15.17
CA ASN A 42 0.19 -0.44 16.25
C ASN A 42 -1.01 -0.41 17.20
N LYS A 43 -2.17 -0.96 16.78
CA LYS A 43 -3.35 -1.15 17.63
C LYS A 43 -3.43 -2.55 18.24
N GLY A 44 -2.46 -3.42 17.97
CA GLY A 44 -2.52 -4.84 18.35
C GLY A 44 -3.59 -5.63 17.59
N GLN A 45 -3.95 -5.16 16.39
CA GLN A 45 -5.01 -5.70 15.55
C GLN A 45 -4.45 -6.28 14.25
N THR A 46 -5.19 -7.22 13.64
CA THR A 46 -4.97 -7.68 12.27
C THR A 46 -6.28 -7.90 11.53
N ILE A 47 -6.25 -7.83 10.20
CA ILE A 47 -7.41 -8.07 9.32
C ILE A 47 -7.15 -9.27 8.40
N SER A 48 -8.23 -9.92 7.98
CA SER A 48 -8.15 -10.86 6.88
C SER A 48 -8.07 -10.05 5.58
N TRP A 49 -6.91 -10.04 4.96
CA TRP A 49 -6.65 -9.25 3.76
C TRP A 49 -7.36 -9.82 2.54
N ARG A 50 -7.43 -11.15 2.41
CA ARG A 50 -8.09 -11.80 1.28
C ARG A 50 -9.51 -11.27 0.99
N PRO A 51 -10.47 -11.23 1.94
CA PRO A 51 -11.78 -10.63 1.69
C PRO A 51 -11.72 -9.20 1.16
N LEU A 52 -10.82 -8.37 1.71
CA LEU A 52 -10.66 -6.97 1.32
C LEU A 52 -10.11 -6.83 -0.09
N LEU A 53 -9.02 -7.56 -0.39
CA LEU A 53 -8.37 -7.56 -1.71
C LEU A 53 -9.28 -8.13 -2.81
N THR A 54 -10.19 -9.04 -2.45
CA THR A 54 -11.18 -9.59 -3.39
C THR A 54 -12.43 -8.73 -3.52
N GLN A 55 -12.61 -7.69 -2.70
CA GLN A 55 -13.74 -6.78 -2.88
C GLN A 55 -13.59 -6.04 -4.20
N GLU A 56 -14.65 -6.09 -5.01
CA GLU A 56 -14.68 -5.45 -6.31
C GLU A 56 -14.34 -3.96 -6.22
N ARG A 57 -14.75 -3.28 -5.14
CA ARG A 57 -14.48 -1.85 -4.93
C ARG A 57 -12.99 -1.54 -4.75
N ASP A 58 -12.24 -2.38 -4.05
CA ASP A 58 -10.79 -2.21 -3.86
C ASP A 58 -10.06 -2.34 -5.20
N SER A 59 -10.32 -3.46 -5.87
CA SER A 59 -9.80 -3.76 -7.20
C SER A 59 -10.19 -2.68 -8.22
N GLN A 60 -11.42 -2.16 -8.19
CA GLN A 60 -11.85 -1.10 -9.10
C GLN A 60 -11.12 0.23 -8.86
N VAL A 61 -10.99 0.70 -7.62
CA VAL A 61 -10.28 1.95 -7.33
C VAL A 61 -8.81 1.83 -7.72
N LEU A 62 -8.17 0.74 -7.31
CA LEU A 62 -6.75 0.52 -7.56
C LEU A 62 -6.45 0.30 -9.05
N ALA A 63 -7.13 -0.65 -9.70
CA ALA A 63 -6.82 -1.04 -11.07
C ALA A 63 -7.39 -0.06 -12.12
N LYS A 64 -8.57 0.54 -11.88
CA LYS A 64 -9.22 1.40 -12.90
C LYS A 64 -8.93 2.89 -12.72
N LEU A 65 -8.53 3.34 -11.53
CA LEU A 65 -8.28 4.76 -11.27
C LEU A 65 -6.82 5.04 -10.91
N VAL A 66 -6.31 4.40 -9.85
CA VAL A 66 -4.96 4.71 -9.33
C VAL A 66 -3.88 4.25 -10.31
N ALA A 67 -3.91 2.99 -10.76
CA ALA A 67 -2.86 2.44 -11.63
C ALA A 67 -2.74 3.19 -12.97
N PRO A 68 -3.83 3.54 -13.70
CA PRO A 68 -3.74 4.32 -14.92
C PRO A 68 -3.14 5.72 -14.70
N VAL A 69 -3.56 6.43 -13.65
CA VAL A 69 -3.02 7.75 -13.31
C VAL A 69 -1.54 7.67 -12.95
N ARG A 70 -1.16 6.65 -12.18
CA ARG A 70 0.24 6.40 -11.80
C ARG A 70 1.12 6.10 -13.00
N ASN A 71 0.67 5.24 -13.91
CA ASN A 71 1.38 4.94 -15.15
C ASN A 71 1.55 6.20 -16.00
N PHE A 72 0.48 6.98 -16.17
CA PHE A 72 0.56 8.24 -16.92
C PHE A 72 1.53 9.24 -16.28
N ARG A 73 1.51 9.39 -14.94
CA ARG A 73 2.48 10.26 -14.24
C ARG A 73 3.91 9.78 -14.44
N ARG A 74 4.17 8.47 -14.34
CA ARG A 74 5.51 7.90 -14.53
C ARG A 74 6.02 8.18 -15.93
N ASP A 75 5.20 7.94 -16.94
CA ASP A 75 5.57 8.12 -18.35
C ASP A 75 5.74 9.61 -18.69
N ALA A 76 5.01 10.49 -18.00
CA ALA A 76 5.10 11.94 -18.16
C ALA A 76 6.33 12.59 -17.50
N LYS A 77 7.05 11.89 -16.60
CA LYS A 77 8.10 12.47 -15.73
C LYS A 77 9.17 13.29 -16.47
N SER A 78 9.52 12.90 -17.70
CA SER A 78 10.49 13.62 -18.54
C SER A 78 9.87 14.34 -19.75
N GLY A 79 8.56 14.22 -19.95
CA GLY A 79 7.86 14.67 -21.17
C GLY A 79 6.89 15.83 -20.98
N VAL A 80 6.59 16.23 -19.74
CA VAL A 80 5.68 17.34 -19.42
C VAL A 80 6.37 18.38 -18.54
N SER A 81 5.74 19.56 -18.40
CA SER A 81 6.23 20.56 -17.44
C SER A 81 6.10 20.07 -16.00
N GLU A 82 6.94 20.61 -15.12
CA GLU A 82 6.87 20.31 -13.68
C GLU A 82 5.47 20.57 -13.11
N SER A 83 4.79 21.64 -13.55
CA SER A 83 3.43 21.95 -13.11
C SER A 83 2.42 20.87 -13.49
N THR A 84 2.52 20.32 -14.70
CA THR A 84 1.66 19.21 -15.14
C THR A 84 1.98 17.93 -14.38
N TYR A 85 3.26 17.64 -14.14
CA TYR A 85 3.68 16.50 -13.35
C TYR A 85 3.11 16.57 -11.91
N GLN A 86 3.20 17.73 -11.27
CA GLN A 86 2.64 17.95 -9.93
C GLN A 86 1.11 17.86 -9.91
N ALA A 87 0.43 18.33 -10.95
CA ALA A 87 -1.02 18.16 -11.08
C ALA A 87 -1.43 16.68 -11.12
N LEU A 88 -0.72 15.85 -11.90
CA LEU A 88 -0.94 14.41 -11.95
C LEU A 88 -0.69 13.75 -10.59
N LYS A 89 0.40 14.13 -9.91
CA LYS A 89 0.71 13.66 -8.55
C LYS A 89 -0.42 14.01 -7.58
N SER A 90 -0.99 15.21 -7.68
CA SER A 90 -2.13 15.62 -6.85
C SER A 90 -3.40 14.81 -7.11
N VAL A 91 -3.67 14.44 -8.37
CA VAL A 91 -4.80 13.57 -8.71
C VAL A 91 -4.60 12.17 -8.13
N GLU A 92 -3.41 11.59 -8.31
CA GLU A 92 -3.05 10.29 -7.71
C GLU A 92 -3.27 10.30 -6.20
N LEU A 93 -2.72 11.29 -5.48
CA LEU A 93 -2.88 11.43 -4.04
C LEU A 93 -4.34 11.56 -3.60
N SER A 94 -5.16 12.23 -4.41
CA SER A 94 -6.60 12.36 -4.14
C SER A 94 -7.34 11.02 -4.26
N LEU A 95 -6.96 10.19 -5.24
CA LEU A 95 -7.49 8.84 -5.39
C LEU A 95 -7.01 7.91 -4.27
N GLU A 96 -5.75 8.01 -3.87
CA GLU A 96 -5.21 7.25 -2.73
C GLU A 96 -5.89 7.62 -1.40
N ARG A 97 -6.30 8.89 -1.23
CA ARG A 97 -7.13 9.32 -0.08
C ARG A 97 -8.49 8.65 -0.05
N VAL A 98 -9.16 8.52 -1.21
CA VAL A 98 -10.44 7.80 -1.31
C VAL A 98 -10.25 6.33 -0.92
N HIS A 99 -9.15 5.72 -1.39
CA HIS A 99 -8.81 4.35 -1.03
C HIS A 99 -8.54 4.19 0.49
N ILE A 100 -7.77 5.10 1.11
CA ILE A 100 -7.54 5.13 2.56
C ILE A 100 -8.85 5.22 3.34
N ALA A 101 -9.76 6.11 2.95
CA ALA A 101 -11.05 6.28 3.62
C ALA A 101 -11.90 5.00 3.53
N TRP A 102 -11.86 4.32 2.38
CA TRP A 102 -12.53 3.04 2.20
C TRP A 102 -11.91 1.95 3.10
N LEU A 103 -10.58 1.81 3.13
CA LEU A 103 -9.89 0.85 4.01
C LEU A 103 -10.23 1.09 5.49
N GLU A 104 -10.22 2.35 5.93
CA GLU A 104 -10.58 2.73 7.31
C GLU A 104 -12.03 2.34 7.63
N GLN A 105 -12.97 2.57 6.71
CA GLN A 105 -14.36 2.12 6.85
C GLN A 105 -14.45 0.59 6.97
N GLN A 106 -13.78 -0.17 6.10
CA GLN A 106 -13.83 -1.63 6.12
C GLN A 106 -13.24 -2.21 7.41
N SER A 107 -12.10 -1.66 7.87
CA SER A 107 -11.48 -2.06 9.13
C SER A 107 -12.40 -1.83 10.33
N SER A 108 -13.19 -0.75 10.29
CA SER A 108 -14.14 -0.41 11.36
C SER A 108 -15.41 -1.26 11.33
N MET A 109 -15.81 -1.78 10.16
CA MET A 109 -17.01 -2.61 9.99
C MET A 109 -16.80 -4.08 10.37
N GLY A 110 -15.66 -4.44 10.95
CA GLY A 110 -15.47 -5.78 11.52
C GLY A 110 -15.13 -6.87 10.51
N LEU A 111 -14.62 -6.52 9.32
CA LEU A 111 -13.88 -7.46 8.46
C LEU A 111 -12.49 -7.75 9.07
N ALA A 112 -12.55 -8.35 10.27
CA ALA A 112 -11.49 -8.85 11.14
C ALA A 112 -10.63 -7.77 11.83
N ALA A 113 -10.86 -7.47 13.10
CA ALA A 113 -9.75 -7.14 13.99
C ALA A 113 -9.54 -8.39 14.85
N LEU A 114 -8.62 -9.27 14.46
CA LEU A 114 -8.16 -10.32 15.37
C LEU A 114 -7.14 -9.69 16.31
N GLU A 115 -7.23 -10.02 17.60
CA GLU A 115 -6.31 -9.52 18.61
C GLU A 115 -4.96 -10.25 18.54
N GLY A 116 -3.88 -9.54 18.84
CA GLY A 116 -2.60 -10.14 19.21
C GLY A 116 -1.61 -10.38 18.07
N ALA A 117 -1.83 -9.82 16.89
CA ALA A 117 -0.86 -9.93 15.80
C ALA A 117 0.24 -8.85 15.89
N SER A 118 1.48 -9.26 15.69
CA SER A 118 2.64 -8.40 15.53
C SER A 118 2.68 -7.75 14.13
N LEU A 119 3.48 -6.69 14.00
CA LEU A 119 3.71 -6.03 12.71
C LEU A 119 4.18 -7.01 11.62
N ASN A 120 5.11 -7.90 11.97
CA ASN A 120 5.67 -8.87 11.03
C ASN A 120 4.60 -9.86 10.56
N GLU A 121 3.72 -10.31 11.45
CA GLU A 121 2.60 -11.19 11.08
C GLU A 121 1.61 -10.47 10.17
N ASN A 122 1.28 -9.20 10.46
CA ASN A 122 0.41 -8.41 9.59
C ASN A 122 0.97 -8.23 8.19
N LEU A 123 2.24 -7.83 8.09
CA LEU A 123 2.88 -7.61 6.79
C LEU A 123 3.05 -8.93 6.04
N ALA A 124 3.43 -10.02 6.71
CA ALA A 124 3.49 -11.34 6.08
C ALA A 124 2.13 -11.77 5.52
N GLN A 125 1.04 -11.51 6.26
CA GLN A 125 -0.30 -11.84 5.81
C GLN A 125 -0.77 -10.95 4.64
N VAL A 126 -0.49 -9.64 4.67
CA VAL A 126 -0.73 -8.75 3.51
C VAL A 126 -0.03 -9.31 2.29
N LEU A 127 1.26 -9.61 2.39
CA LEU A 127 2.07 -10.03 1.26
C LEU A 127 1.60 -11.39 0.74
N ALA A 128 1.34 -12.35 1.62
CA ALA A 128 0.83 -13.66 1.22
C ALA A 128 -0.52 -13.56 0.49
N ASP A 129 -1.44 -12.73 0.99
CA ASP A 129 -2.74 -12.53 0.36
C ASP A 129 -2.64 -11.68 -0.92
N TYR A 130 -1.73 -10.70 -0.97
CA TYR A 130 -1.43 -9.89 -2.14
C TYR A 130 -0.84 -10.73 -3.27
N LEU A 131 0.12 -11.62 -2.98
CA LEU A 131 0.71 -12.53 -3.97
C LEU A 131 -0.33 -13.50 -4.53
N LYS A 132 -1.18 -14.06 -3.66
CA LYS A 132 -2.28 -14.94 -4.08
C LYS A 132 -3.31 -14.19 -4.93
N ALA A 133 -3.67 -12.97 -4.55
CA ALA A 133 -4.61 -12.13 -5.28
C ALA A 133 -4.02 -11.65 -6.63
N ALA A 134 -2.76 -11.20 -6.65
CA ALA A 134 -2.05 -10.75 -7.85
C ALA A 134 -1.91 -11.88 -8.89
N THR A 135 -1.60 -13.10 -8.43
CA THR A 135 -1.60 -14.32 -9.27
C THR A 135 -2.98 -14.58 -9.88
N SER A 136 -4.06 -14.36 -9.12
CA SER A 136 -5.44 -14.54 -9.61
C SER A 136 -5.95 -13.41 -10.50
N LEU A 137 -5.38 -12.20 -10.39
CA LEU A 137 -5.79 -11.00 -11.13
C LEU A 137 -4.88 -10.68 -12.33
N GLY A 138 -3.83 -11.48 -12.56
CA GLY A 138 -2.88 -11.26 -13.66
C GLY A 138 -2.02 -9.99 -13.50
N VAL A 139 -1.92 -9.47 -12.28
CA VAL A 139 -1.05 -8.34 -11.94
C VAL A 139 0.31 -8.90 -11.53
N VAL A 140 1.38 -8.38 -12.13
CA VAL A 140 2.82 -8.69 -11.99
C VAL A 140 3.16 -9.79 -10.96
N SER A 141 3.81 -10.86 -11.43
CA SER A 141 4.47 -11.84 -10.57
C SER A 141 5.60 -11.16 -9.79
N ILE A 142 5.36 -10.83 -8.53
CA ILE A 142 6.44 -10.49 -7.61
C ILE A 142 7.20 -11.79 -7.38
N ASP A 143 8.47 -11.82 -7.77
CA ASP A 143 9.37 -12.90 -7.38
C ASP A 143 9.74 -12.67 -5.91
N VAL A 144 9.01 -13.32 -5.01
CA VAL A 144 9.22 -13.17 -3.56
C VAL A 144 10.58 -13.73 -3.10
N ASP A 145 11.21 -14.56 -3.93
CA ASP A 145 12.57 -15.07 -3.71
C ASP A 145 13.65 -14.07 -4.20
N ASP A 146 13.24 -12.90 -4.70
CA ASP A 146 14.14 -11.78 -4.99
C ASP A 146 14.76 -11.24 -3.69
N SER A 147 16.08 -11.34 -3.57
CA SER A 147 16.83 -10.82 -2.44
C SER A 147 16.64 -9.31 -2.26
N ASP A 148 16.45 -8.56 -3.34
CA ASP A 148 16.23 -7.11 -3.30
C ASP A 148 14.85 -6.75 -2.76
N PHE A 149 13.85 -7.62 -2.95
CA PHE A 149 12.51 -7.45 -2.40
C PHE A 149 12.55 -7.65 -0.88
N SER A 150 13.14 -8.76 -0.45
CA SER A 150 13.31 -9.09 0.96
C SER A 150 14.08 -7.99 1.72
N LEU A 151 15.13 -7.46 1.10
CA LEU A 151 15.92 -6.37 1.67
C LEU A 151 15.09 -5.08 1.80
N ALA A 152 14.33 -4.70 0.77
CA ALA A 152 13.46 -3.52 0.81
C ALA A 152 12.35 -3.65 1.87
N MET A 153 11.74 -4.83 2.04
CA MET A 153 10.75 -5.07 3.07
C MET A 153 11.35 -5.00 4.48
N ASN A 154 12.54 -5.56 4.70
CA ASN A 154 13.23 -5.47 5.98
C ASN A 154 13.61 -4.02 6.32
N GLU A 155 14.08 -3.25 5.33
CA GLU A 155 14.35 -1.82 5.48
C GLU A 155 13.08 -1.05 5.88
N PHE A 156 11.95 -1.33 5.21
CA PHE A 156 10.66 -0.73 5.55
C PHE A 156 10.27 -1.04 7.00
N ILE A 157 10.30 -2.31 7.39
CA ILE A 157 9.98 -2.76 8.76
C ILE A 157 10.86 -2.04 9.78
N SER A 158 12.18 -2.06 9.58
CA SER A 158 13.13 -1.41 10.48
C SER A 158 12.79 0.07 10.65
N THR A 159 12.53 0.78 9.54
CA THR A 159 12.28 2.22 9.53
C THR A 159 10.95 2.60 10.20
N VAL A 160 9.92 1.77 10.08
CA VAL A 160 8.64 2.05 10.73
C VAL A 160 8.64 1.68 12.22
N THR A 161 9.50 0.75 12.64
CA THR A 161 9.63 0.33 14.05
C THR A 161 10.64 1.13 14.87
N SER A 162 11.58 1.85 14.24
CA SER A 162 12.46 2.83 14.90
C SER A 162 11.71 4.10 15.30
#